data_AF-A0A5C8J0M9-F1
#
_entry.id   AF-A0A5C8J0M9-F1
#
_cell.length_a   1.000
_cell.length_b   1.000
_cell.length_c   1.000
_cell.angle_alpha   90.00
_cell.angle_beta   90.00
_cell.angle_gamma   90.00
#
_symmetry.space_group_name_H-M   'P 1'
#
loop_
_entity.id
_entity.type
_entity.pdbx_description
1 polymer ?
#
loop_
_entity_poly.entity_id
_entity_poly.type
_entity_poly.pdbx_seq_one_letter_code
_entity_poly.pdbx_strand_id
1 'polypeptide(L)'
;MPASLNFGGQSVEPWEGETVLDALLRVGIDAPFSCKSGSCHTCLMQCTEGPVPAAAQHGLSDHLVRMHYLLPCQCHAQGPMHLRAPQPDDLLTACMLCEAAGHDDGVVRLIFEPQPALRYRRGQTLRVVTASGVEPEIVITSDPAVDMVMTGELRLRPGTSLPEGFGPDAEFGWMFEVRGPFDGVPSQGLPMTHTDLALWHELDEGRTVRAVLEDFYPKVYADERLGPFFRGVTIERAIDKQYSFLRLAMTGEKIYFGDRPRNAHHWMIITHELFDFRQSLMVQTLREHGLSEAQIQRWTRFEEYFRPDIVKSTSWPRVEGGVEIYTEGFERETLSAATLCDHCGAEVASGVEVLYHRRLGTVSCPTCAPKVAA
;
A
#
# COMPACT_ATOMS: atom_id res chain seq x y z
N MET A 1 39.79 5.14 -6.57
CA MET A 1 39.22 4.03 -5.77
C MET A 1 38.47 3.12 -6.72
N PRO A 2 38.50 1.79 -6.54
CA PRO A 2 37.66 0.91 -7.36
C PRO A 2 36.20 1.34 -7.25
N ALA A 3 35.47 1.26 -8.36
CA ALA A 3 34.04 1.54 -8.34
C ALA A 3 33.33 0.44 -7.55
N SER A 4 32.38 0.81 -6.71
CA SER A 4 31.51 -0.10 -5.97
C SER A 4 30.08 0.35 -6.17
N LEU A 5 29.21 -0.55 -6.61
CA LEU A 5 27.80 -0.30 -6.89
C LEU A 5 26.98 -0.92 -5.77
N ASN A 6 26.12 -0.14 -5.12
CA ASN A 6 25.17 -0.63 -4.14
C ASN A 6 23.75 -0.53 -4.69
N PHE A 7 23.01 -1.64 -4.79
CA PHE A 7 21.60 -1.64 -5.23
C PHE A 7 20.83 -2.76 -4.52
N GLY A 8 19.65 -2.46 -3.99
CA GLY A 8 18.81 -3.47 -3.32
C GLY A 8 19.47 -4.12 -2.10
N GLY A 9 20.40 -3.42 -1.43
CA GLY A 9 21.19 -3.96 -0.31
C GLY A 9 22.35 -4.87 -0.73
N GLN A 10 22.61 -5.03 -2.03
CA GLN A 10 23.70 -5.84 -2.58
C GLN A 10 24.80 -4.95 -3.15
N SER A 11 26.06 -5.38 -3.02
CA SER A 11 27.24 -4.66 -3.49
C SER A 11 27.92 -5.40 -4.65
N VAL A 12 28.32 -4.65 -5.68
CA VAL A 12 28.98 -5.20 -6.89
C VAL A 12 30.14 -4.31 -7.31
N GLU A 13 31.27 -4.95 -7.61
CA GLU A 13 32.37 -4.28 -8.30
C GLU A 13 32.21 -4.47 -9.82
N PRO A 14 32.06 -3.38 -10.61
CA PRO A 14 32.01 -3.46 -12.06
C PRO A 14 33.40 -3.75 -12.62
N TRP A 15 33.46 -4.52 -13.71
CA TRP A 15 34.69 -4.68 -14.48
C TRP A 15 35.04 -3.40 -15.25
N GLU A 16 36.29 -3.32 -15.70
CA GLU A 16 36.74 -2.19 -16.51
C GLU A 16 35.92 -2.10 -17.81
N GLY A 17 35.36 -0.92 -18.08
CA GLY A 17 34.49 -0.68 -19.24
C GLY A 17 33.10 -1.33 -19.16
N GLU A 18 32.75 -1.99 -18.06
CA GLU A 18 31.41 -2.55 -17.86
C GLU A 18 30.40 -1.44 -17.57
N THR A 19 29.16 -1.60 -18.05
CA THR A 19 28.08 -0.68 -17.68
C THR A 19 27.58 -1.03 -16.29
N VAL A 20 26.99 -0.06 -15.58
CA VAL A 20 26.34 -0.30 -14.28
C VAL A 20 25.27 -1.39 -14.43
N LEU A 21 24.48 -1.38 -15.51
CA LEU A 21 23.47 -2.42 -15.73
C LEU A 21 24.10 -3.82 -15.86
N ASP A 22 25.13 -3.97 -16.69
CA ASP A 22 25.74 -5.28 -16.95
C ASP A 22 26.41 -5.85 -15.69
N ALA A 23 27.04 -4.99 -14.89
CA ALA A 23 27.62 -5.38 -13.61
C ALA A 23 26.56 -5.95 -12.64
N LEU A 24 25.40 -5.28 -12.51
CA LEU A 24 24.30 -5.76 -11.67
C LEU A 24 23.75 -7.10 -12.18
N LEU A 25 23.45 -7.20 -13.47
CA LEU A 25 22.90 -8.43 -14.07
C LEU A 25 23.87 -9.62 -13.97
N ARG A 26 25.18 -9.37 -14.10
CA ARG A 26 26.22 -10.41 -14.04
C ARG A 26 26.22 -11.18 -12.71
N VAL A 27 25.91 -10.52 -11.60
CA VAL A 27 25.85 -11.14 -10.28
C VAL A 27 24.44 -11.62 -9.90
N GLY A 28 23.48 -11.54 -10.83
CA GLY A 28 22.11 -11.98 -10.63
C GLY A 28 21.20 -10.98 -9.89
N ILE A 29 21.58 -9.70 -9.83
CA ILE A 29 20.68 -8.66 -9.32
C ILE A 29 19.60 -8.39 -10.36
N ASP A 30 18.34 -8.47 -9.94
CA ASP A 30 17.17 -8.22 -10.80
C ASP A 30 16.98 -6.72 -11.06
N ALA A 31 17.78 -6.18 -11.98
CA ALA A 31 17.65 -4.81 -12.47
C ALA A 31 16.73 -4.79 -13.71
N PRO A 32 15.69 -3.92 -13.76
CA PRO A 32 14.81 -3.86 -14.91
C PRO A 32 15.56 -3.35 -16.15
N PHE A 33 15.38 -3.98 -17.32
CA PHE A 33 15.92 -3.47 -18.59
C PHE A 33 15.13 -3.97 -19.80
N SER A 34 15.42 -3.37 -20.97
CA SER A 34 14.86 -3.82 -22.26
C SER A 34 15.87 -3.60 -23.41
N CYS A 35 16.18 -2.36 -23.77
CA CYS A 35 16.96 -2.10 -25.00
C CYS A 35 18.50 -2.04 -24.85
N LYS A 36 19.00 -1.74 -23.64
CA LYS A 36 20.42 -1.41 -23.36
C LYS A 36 21.04 -0.25 -24.18
N SER A 37 20.29 0.42 -25.05
CA SER A 37 20.74 1.55 -25.88
C SER A 37 20.35 2.93 -25.34
N GLY A 38 19.76 2.98 -24.14
CA GLY A 38 19.33 4.22 -23.51
C GLY A 38 18.01 4.80 -24.00
N SER A 39 17.33 4.20 -24.99
CA SER A 39 16.10 4.77 -25.56
C SER A 39 14.80 4.40 -24.82
N CYS A 40 14.74 3.23 -24.17
CA CYS A 40 13.49 2.74 -23.56
C CYS A 40 13.25 3.23 -22.13
N HIS A 41 14.28 3.77 -21.48
CA HIS A 41 14.30 4.19 -20.07
C HIS A 41 13.87 3.12 -19.04
N THR A 42 13.66 1.86 -19.44
CA THR A 42 13.26 0.77 -18.52
C THR A 42 14.28 0.52 -17.40
N CYS A 43 15.56 0.79 -17.66
CA CYS A 43 16.61 0.64 -16.66
C CYS A 43 16.76 1.80 -15.69
N LEU A 44 15.95 2.85 -15.80
CA LEU A 44 16.07 4.07 -15.01
C LEU A 44 16.26 3.77 -13.51
N MET A 45 17.30 4.35 -12.91
CA MET A 45 17.59 4.28 -11.48
C MET A 45 17.91 5.67 -10.95
N GLN A 46 17.89 5.82 -9.63
CA GLN A 46 18.37 7.03 -8.98
C GLN A 46 19.69 6.77 -8.26
N CYS A 47 20.67 7.65 -8.48
CA CYS A 47 21.88 7.70 -7.70
C CYS A 47 21.65 8.56 -6.46
N THR A 48 21.74 7.96 -5.28
CA THR A 48 21.59 8.62 -3.99
C THR A 48 22.92 9.13 -3.43
N GLU A 49 24.02 8.46 -3.76
CA GLU A 49 25.37 8.86 -3.40
C GLU A 49 26.34 8.48 -4.52
N GLY A 50 27.30 9.35 -4.82
CA GLY A 50 28.32 9.11 -5.83
C GLY A 50 28.14 9.92 -7.12
N PRO A 51 29.15 9.91 -8.01
CA PRO A 51 29.14 10.71 -9.23
C PRO A 51 28.17 10.13 -10.27
N VAL A 52 27.33 10.98 -10.86
CA VAL A 52 26.50 10.63 -12.02
C VAL A 52 27.11 11.22 -13.30
N PRO A 53 27.64 10.40 -14.22
CA PRO A 53 28.19 10.91 -15.48
C PRO A 53 27.09 11.50 -16.37
N ALA A 54 27.35 12.64 -17.01
CA ALA A 54 26.38 13.30 -17.90
C ALA A 54 25.89 12.39 -19.06
N ALA A 55 26.77 11.52 -19.57
CA ALA A 55 26.42 10.54 -20.60
C ALA A 55 25.30 9.57 -20.15
N ALA A 56 25.25 9.25 -18.86
CA ALA A 56 24.22 8.38 -18.29
C ALA A 56 22.86 9.06 -18.14
N GLN A 57 22.78 10.38 -18.34
CA GLN A 57 21.54 11.16 -18.20
C GLN A 57 21.01 11.66 -19.55
N HIS A 58 21.63 11.26 -20.66
CA HIS A 58 21.17 11.63 -22.00
C HIS A 58 19.74 11.13 -22.24
N GLY A 59 18.83 12.03 -22.62
CA GLY A 59 17.44 11.72 -22.91
C GLY A 59 16.51 11.77 -21.69
N LEU A 60 17.05 11.99 -20.49
CA LEU A 60 16.25 12.26 -19.30
C LEU A 60 15.74 13.70 -19.28
N SER A 61 14.57 13.91 -18.67
CA SER A 61 14.05 15.26 -18.43
C SER A 61 14.89 16.00 -17.39
N ASP A 62 14.90 17.34 -17.44
CA ASP A 62 15.64 18.16 -16.48
C ASP A 62 15.26 17.88 -15.02
N HIS A 63 14.01 17.50 -14.78
CA HIS A 63 13.54 17.10 -13.44
C HIS A 63 14.27 15.85 -12.94
N LEU A 64 14.33 14.80 -13.76
CA LEU A 64 15.04 13.56 -13.43
C LEU A 64 16.55 13.80 -13.29
N VAL A 65 17.13 14.64 -14.16
CA VAL A 65 18.54 15.03 -14.08
C VAL A 65 18.85 15.69 -12.74
N ARG A 66 18.04 16.66 -12.30
CA ARG A 66 18.18 17.34 -10.99
C ARG A 66 18.04 16.38 -9.81
N MET A 67 17.22 15.35 -9.95
CA MET A 67 17.01 14.32 -8.94
C MET A 67 18.08 13.20 -8.98
N HIS A 68 19.15 13.38 -9.76
CA HIS A 68 20.25 12.42 -9.90
C HIS A 68 19.82 11.05 -10.47
N TYR A 69 18.78 11.04 -11.29
CA TYR A 69 18.43 9.86 -12.07
C TYR A 69 19.40 9.63 -13.23
N LEU A 70 19.59 8.36 -13.59
CA LEU A 70 20.48 7.93 -14.64
C LEU A 70 19.96 6.66 -15.33
N LEU A 71 20.52 6.38 -16.50
CA LEU A 71 20.35 5.15 -17.26
C LEU A 71 21.56 4.23 -17.01
N PRO A 72 21.45 3.19 -16.15
CA PRO A 72 22.51 2.25 -15.86
C PRO A 72 23.13 1.58 -17.10
N CYS A 73 22.33 1.37 -18.15
CA CYS A 73 22.82 0.79 -19.41
C CYS A 73 23.74 1.73 -20.21
N GLN A 74 23.75 3.03 -19.89
CA GLN A 74 24.63 4.04 -20.49
C GLN A 74 25.63 4.60 -19.47
N CYS A 75 25.68 4.01 -18.27
CA CYS A 75 26.51 4.48 -17.18
C CYS A 75 27.74 3.59 -17.02
N HIS A 76 28.92 4.19 -17.10
CA HIS A 76 30.16 3.58 -16.63
C HIS A 76 30.55 4.25 -15.32
N ALA A 77 30.71 3.45 -14.26
CA ALA A 77 30.95 3.98 -12.93
C ALA A 77 32.32 4.66 -12.83
N GLN A 78 32.33 5.92 -12.39
CA GLN A 78 33.56 6.71 -12.20
C GLN A 78 34.05 6.71 -10.74
N GLY A 79 33.35 5.99 -9.86
CA GLY A 79 33.61 5.88 -8.44
C GLY A 79 32.53 5.05 -7.74
N PRO A 80 32.51 5.01 -6.40
CA PRO A 80 31.43 4.39 -5.65
C PRO A 80 30.08 5.04 -5.94
N MET A 81 29.03 4.23 -6.11
CA MET A 81 27.66 4.69 -6.37
C MET A 81 26.64 3.91 -5.54
N HIS A 82 25.68 4.61 -4.96
CA HIS A 82 24.53 4.03 -4.26
C HIS A 82 23.27 4.27 -5.08
N LEU A 83 22.72 3.19 -5.60
CA LEU A 83 21.60 3.18 -6.54
C LEU A 83 20.34 2.67 -5.83
N ARG A 84 19.20 3.24 -6.21
CA ARG A 84 17.89 2.72 -5.82
C ARG A 84 16.95 2.66 -7.02
N ALA A 85 15.92 1.83 -6.87
CA ALA A 85 14.81 1.77 -7.81
C ALA A 85 14.12 3.15 -7.91
N PRO A 86 13.61 3.51 -9.10
CA PRO A 86 12.95 4.78 -9.29
C PRO A 86 11.72 4.88 -8.37
N GLN A 87 11.54 6.04 -7.76
CA GLN A 87 10.34 6.30 -6.97
C GLN A 87 9.22 6.68 -7.93
N PRO A 88 8.04 6.06 -7.87
CA PRO A 88 6.93 6.42 -8.75
C PRO A 88 6.51 7.89 -8.62
N ASP A 89 6.75 8.50 -7.45
CA ASP A 89 6.55 9.94 -7.22
C ASP A 89 7.48 10.82 -8.07
N ASP A 90 8.64 10.35 -8.51
CA ASP A 90 9.59 11.15 -9.31
C ASP A 90 9.34 11.01 -10.83
N LEU A 91 8.48 10.08 -11.23
CA LEU A 91 8.22 9.76 -12.64
C LEU A 91 6.98 10.48 -13.13
N LEU A 92 7.15 11.39 -14.09
CA LEU A 92 6.06 12.03 -14.80
C LEU A 92 5.84 11.33 -16.15
N THR A 93 4.61 10.86 -16.37
CA THR A 93 4.18 10.28 -17.64
C THR A 93 3.14 11.20 -18.27
N ALA A 94 3.48 11.78 -19.42
CA ALA A 94 2.51 12.50 -20.24
C ALA A 94 1.52 11.51 -20.87
N CYS A 95 0.24 11.82 -20.77
CA CYS A 95 -0.87 11.03 -21.29
C CYS A 95 -1.75 11.93 -22.18
N MET A 96 -2.36 11.30 -23.19
CA MET A 96 -3.36 11.91 -24.05
C MET A 96 -4.72 11.31 -23.70
N LEU A 97 -5.71 12.14 -23.40
CA LEU A 97 -7.08 11.70 -23.18
C LEU A 97 -7.72 11.34 -24.52
N CYS A 98 -8.30 10.15 -24.60
CA CYS A 98 -9.07 9.70 -25.77
C CYS A 98 -10.57 9.89 -25.54
N GLU A 99 -11.06 9.54 -24.35
CA GLU A 99 -12.48 9.63 -24.01
C GLU A 99 -12.67 9.80 -22.49
N ALA A 100 -13.67 10.59 -22.09
CA ALA A 100 -14.13 10.68 -20.71
C ALA A 100 -15.66 10.55 -20.66
N ALA A 101 -16.19 9.68 -19.80
CA ALA A 101 -17.62 9.42 -19.70
C ALA A 101 -18.07 9.10 -18.25
N GLY A 102 -19.37 9.26 -17.98
CA GLY A 102 -19.98 8.85 -16.70
C GLY A 102 -19.91 9.89 -15.58
N HIS A 103 -19.96 11.18 -15.91
CA HIS A 103 -19.83 12.29 -14.94
C HIS A 103 -20.92 12.37 -13.86
N ASP A 104 -22.02 11.63 -14.00
CA ASP A 104 -23.20 11.73 -13.13
C ASP A 104 -23.02 11.05 -11.76
N ASP A 105 -22.13 10.05 -11.65
CA ASP A 105 -22.01 9.17 -10.46
C ASP A 105 -20.74 9.42 -9.63
N GLY A 106 -20.04 10.54 -9.85
CA GLY A 106 -18.80 10.88 -9.13
C GLY A 106 -17.57 10.04 -9.51
N VAL A 107 -17.70 9.17 -10.53
CA VAL A 107 -16.63 8.36 -11.11
C VAL A 107 -16.57 8.63 -12.61
N VAL A 108 -15.48 9.22 -13.09
CA VAL A 108 -15.29 9.44 -14.52
C VAL A 108 -14.47 8.31 -15.11
N ARG A 109 -15.05 7.59 -16.07
CA ARG A 109 -14.35 6.56 -16.84
C ARG A 109 -13.53 7.22 -17.93
N LEU A 110 -12.26 6.86 -18.01
CA LEU A 110 -11.29 7.42 -18.92
C LEU A 110 -10.75 6.35 -19.85
N ILE A 111 -10.63 6.70 -21.12
CA ILE A 111 -9.73 6.04 -22.08
C ILE A 111 -8.61 7.04 -22.35
N PHE A 112 -7.36 6.63 -22.18
CA PHE A 112 -6.20 7.51 -22.37
C PHE A 112 -4.99 6.72 -22.84
N GLU A 113 -4.04 7.40 -23.47
CA GLU A 113 -2.84 6.80 -24.03
C GLU A 113 -1.59 7.48 -23.45
N PRO A 114 -0.70 6.74 -22.76
CA PRO A 114 0.56 7.30 -22.28
C PRO A 114 1.53 7.46 -23.47
N GLN A 115 2.24 8.59 -23.54
CA GLN A 115 3.22 8.83 -24.61
C GLN A 115 4.37 7.81 -24.59
N PRO A 116 5.05 7.58 -23.44
CA PRO A 116 5.86 6.38 -23.27
C PRO A 116 5.00 5.20 -22.84
N ALA A 117 5.36 3.98 -23.27
CA ALA A 117 4.68 2.78 -22.81
C ALA A 117 4.78 2.64 -21.28
N LEU A 118 3.65 2.75 -20.59
CA LEU A 118 3.58 2.59 -19.14
C LEU A 118 3.53 1.10 -18.80
N ARG A 119 4.42 0.63 -17.92
CA ARG A 119 4.34 -0.73 -17.37
C ARG A 119 3.41 -0.71 -16.17
N TYR A 120 2.24 -1.34 -16.29
CA TYR A 120 1.24 -1.34 -15.23
C TYR A 120 0.58 -2.71 -15.03
N ARG A 121 -0.25 -2.82 -13.98
CA ARG A 121 -1.16 -3.92 -13.70
C ARG A 121 -2.54 -3.35 -13.40
N ARG A 122 -3.58 -4.08 -13.79
CA ARG A 122 -4.95 -3.76 -13.42
C ARG A 122 -5.06 -3.57 -11.90
N GLY A 123 -5.71 -2.49 -11.47
CA GLY A 123 -5.90 -2.11 -10.06
C GLY A 123 -4.82 -1.20 -9.48
N GLN A 124 -3.70 -0.97 -10.17
CA GLN A 124 -2.75 0.08 -9.78
C GLN A 124 -3.36 1.47 -9.97
N THR A 125 -2.83 2.46 -9.24
CA THR A 125 -3.29 3.85 -9.34
C THR A 125 -2.28 4.74 -10.06
N LEU A 126 -2.81 5.78 -10.70
CA LEU A 126 -2.06 6.92 -11.21
C LEU A 126 -2.55 8.17 -10.51
N ARG A 127 -1.66 9.12 -10.29
CA ARG A 127 -1.97 10.42 -9.69
C ARG A 127 -1.88 11.49 -10.77
N VAL A 128 -2.99 12.18 -11.04
CA VAL A 128 -3.04 13.26 -12.03
C VAL A 128 -2.32 14.48 -11.48
N VAL A 129 -1.32 14.98 -12.18
CA VAL A 129 -0.60 16.19 -11.80
C VAL A 129 -1.45 17.39 -12.21
N THR A 130 -1.86 18.20 -11.22
CA THR A 130 -2.62 19.42 -11.47
C THR A 130 -1.86 20.64 -10.99
N ALA A 131 -2.13 21.80 -11.59
CA ALA A 131 -1.55 23.08 -11.16
C ALA A 131 -1.94 23.47 -9.72
N SER A 132 -3.04 22.92 -9.19
CA SER A 132 -3.50 23.16 -7.82
C SER A 132 -2.69 22.42 -6.75
N GLY A 133 -1.86 21.45 -7.15
CA GLY A 133 -1.13 20.56 -6.23
C GLY A 133 -1.99 19.46 -5.61
N VAL A 134 -3.32 19.46 -5.83
CA VAL A 134 -4.17 18.29 -5.55
C VAL A 134 -3.94 17.28 -6.67
N GLU A 135 -3.65 16.03 -6.31
CA GLU A 135 -3.41 14.95 -7.28
C GLU A 135 -4.53 13.89 -7.22
N PRO A 136 -5.61 14.06 -8.01
CA PRO A 136 -6.68 13.07 -8.15
C PRO A 136 -6.15 11.71 -8.61
N GLU A 137 -6.81 10.64 -8.18
CA GLU A 137 -6.37 9.28 -8.50
C GLU A 137 -7.21 8.66 -9.63
N ILE A 138 -6.52 8.11 -10.61
CA ILE A 138 -7.07 7.22 -11.63
C ILE A 138 -6.74 5.79 -11.21
N VAL A 139 -7.76 4.96 -10.99
CA VAL A 139 -7.58 3.52 -10.79
C VAL A 139 -7.56 2.86 -12.16
N ILE A 140 -6.47 2.18 -12.51
CA ILE A 140 -6.34 1.52 -13.81
C ILE A 140 -7.26 0.29 -13.84
N THR A 141 -8.17 0.23 -14.81
CA THR A 141 -9.16 -0.84 -14.95
C THR A 141 -8.86 -1.81 -16.09
N SER A 142 -8.05 -1.40 -17.07
CA SER A 142 -7.54 -2.28 -18.13
C SER A 142 -6.43 -3.23 -17.64
N ASP A 143 -6.27 -4.34 -18.35
CA ASP A 143 -5.16 -5.28 -18.22
C ASP A 143 -4.29 -5.23 -19.50
N PRO A 144 -3.01 -4.84 -19.40
CA PRO A 144 -2.15 -4.64 -20.57
C PRO A 144 -1.84 -5.92 -21.34
N ALA A 145 -2.15 -7.10 -20.79
CA ALA A 145 -1.96 -8.37 -21.48
C ALA A 145 -3.10 -8.69 -22.47
N VAL A 146 -4.29 -8.08 -22.29
CA VAL A 146 -5.49 -8.45 -23.05
C VAL A 146 -6.22 -7.26 -23.67
N ASP A 147 -6.14 -6.08 -23.06
CA ASP A 147 -6.85 -4.89 -23.53
C ASP A 147 -5.99 -4.08 -24.50
N MET A 148 -6.62 -3.63 -25.60
CA MET A 148 -5.96 -2.85 -26.65
C MET A 148 -5.85 -1.36 -26.31
N VAL A 149 -6.63 -0.89 -25.33
CA VAL A 149 -6.66 0.50 -24.89
C VAL A 149 -6.50 0.54 -23.37
N MET A 150 -5.78 1.55 -22.89
CA MET A 150 -5.66 1.77 -21.45
C MET A 150 -6.92 2.49 -20.95
N THR A 151 -7.54 1.90 -19.93
CA THR A 151 -8.74 2.45 -19.29
C THR A 151 -8.54 2.60 -17.80
N GLY A 152 -9.20 3.61 -17.23
CA GLY A 152 -9.16 3.86 -15.79
C GLY A 152 -10.37 4.63 -15.29
N GLU A 153 -10.55 4.63 -13.99
CA GLU A 153 -11.60 5.36 -13.29
C GLU A 153 -10.99 6.47 -12.46
N LEU A 154 -11.26 7.72 -12.83
CA LEU A 154 -10.97 8.89 -12.03
C LEU A 154 -12.00 8.99 -10.91
N ARG A 155 -11.54 8.85 -9.66
CA ARG A 155 -12.40 8.91 -8.47
C ARG A 155 -12.30 10.29 -7.83
N LEU A 156 -13.42 11.01 -7.84
CA LEU A 156 -13.52 12.30 -7.15
C LEU A 156 -13.82 12.06 -5.68
N ARG A 157 -13.16 12.81 -4.81
CA ARG A 157 -13.54 12.83 -3.40
C ARG A 157 -14.83 13.67 -3.26
N PRO A 158 -15.73 13.33 -2.33
CA PRO A 158 -16.90 14.17 -2.05
C PRO A 158 -16.46 15.61 -1.73
N GLY A 159 -17.00 16.59 -2.47
CA GLY A 159 -16.66 18.01 -2.32
C GLY A 159 -15.46 18.51 -3.13
N THR A 160 -14.79 17.65 -3.92
CA THR A 160 -13.77 18.09 -4.89
C THR A 160 -14.37 18.29 -6.27
N SER A 161 -13.98 19.35 -6.97
CA SER A 161 -14.34 19.56 -8.37
C SER A 161 -13.54 18.62 -9.28
N LEU A 162 -14.11 18.32 -10.45
CA LEU A 162 -13.38 17.68 -11.53
C LEU A 162 -12.13 18.51 -11.89
N PRO A 163 -11.00 17.87 -12.15
CA PRO A 163 -9.85 18.56 -12.70
C PRO A 163 -10.18 19.07 -14.11
N GLU A 164 -9.55 20.18 -14.48
CA GLU A 164 -9.67 20.74 -15.83
C GLU A 164 -9.34 19.69 -16.90
N GLY A 165 -10.12 19.68 -17.98
CA GLY A 165 -9.95 18.74 -19.09
C GLY A 165 -10.58 17.36 -18.91
N PHE A 166 -11.16 17.05 -17.73
CA PHE A 166 -11.87 15.78 -17.49
C PHE A 166 -13.39 15.94 -17.34
N GLY A 167 -13.92 17.13 -17.60
CA GLY A 167 -15.36 17.44 -17.52
C GLY A 167 -16.20 16.79 -18.63
N PRO A 168 -17.53 17.00 -18.63
CA PRO A 168 -18.43 16.51 -19.69
C PRO A 168 -18.08 17.04 -21.10
N ASP A 169 -17.32 18.12 -21.15
CA ASP A 169 -16.78 18.80 -22.32
C ASP A 169 -15.34 18.39 -22.65
N ALA A 170 -14.81 17.34 -22.02
CA ALA A 170 -13.46 16.86 -22.25
C ALA A 170 -13.18 16.59 -23.74
N GLU A 171 -12.14 17.22 -24.26
CA GLU A 171 -11.76 17.09 -25.67
C GLU A 171 -10.85 15.87 -25.89
N PHE A 172 -11.09 15.15 -26.99
CA PHE A 172 -10.13 14.19 -27.51
C PHE A 172 -8.78 14.87 -27.77
N GLY A 173 -7.70 14.23 -27.35
CA GLY A 173 -6.35 14.75 -27.53
C GLY A 173 -5.88 15.67 -26.40
N TRP A 174 -6.70 15.92 -25.38
CA TRP A 174 -6.28 16.70 -24.21
C TRP A 174 -5.08 16.06 -23.52
N MET A 175 -4.03 16.86 -23.27
CA MET A 175 -2.80 16.37 -22.66
C MET A 175 -2.80 16.59 -21.15
N PHE A 176 -2.41 15.57 -20.40
CA PHE A 176 -2.25 15.64 -18.95
C PHE A 176 -1.04 14.82 -18.49
N GLU A 177 -0.55 15.08 -17.29
CA GLU A 177 0.57 14.34 -16.72
C GLU A 177 0.09 13.50 -15.53
N VAL A 178 0.70 12.33 -15.36
CA VAL A 178 0.46 11.46 -14.21
C VAL A 178 1.76 11.03 -13.55
N ARG A 179 1.70 10.78 -12.24
CA ARG A 179 2.69 9.99 -11.48
C ARG A 179 2.20 8.55 -11.31
N GLY A 180 3.13 7.62 -11.17
CA GLY A 180 2.84 6.19 -11.02
C GLY A 180 3.31 5.32 -12.20
N PRO A 181 2.86 4.06 -12.29
CA PRO A 181 1.80 3.46 -11.49
C PRO A 181 2.24 3.12 -10.06
N PHE A 182 1.32 3.27 -9.12
CA PHE A 182 1.50 2.89 -7.73
C PHE A 182 0.83 1.53 -7.48
N ASP A 183 1.56 0.60 -6.88
CA ASP A 183 0.99 -0.62 -6.30
C ASP A 183 0.11 -0.21 -5.10
N GLY A 184 -1.18 0.02 -5.36
CA GLY A 184 -2.20 0.37 -4.35
C GLY A 184 -1.71 1.35 -3.29
N VAL A 185 -1.78 2.66 -3.55
CA VAL A 185 -1.48 3.77 -2.61
C VAL A 185 -0.30 3.52 -1.64
N PRO A 186 0.89 4.12 -1.86
CA PRO A 186 1.89 4.16 -0.79
C PRO A 186 1.31 4.96 0.37
N SER A 187 0.86 4.25 1.39
CA SER A 187 0.45 4.84 2.65
C SER A 187 1.51 4.47 3.67
N GLN A 188 2.28 5.48 4.11
CA GLN A 188 2.98 5.46 5.38
C GLN A 188 1.96 5.46 6.55
N GLY A 189 0.94 4.60 6.53
CA GLY A 189 -0.22 4.64 7.42
C GLY A 189 -0.91 6.01 7.37
N LEU A 190 -2.01 6.11 6.65
CA LEU A 190 -2.72 7.37 6.41
C LEU A 190 -2.80 8.21 7.70
N PRO A 191 -2.51 9.52 7.63
CA PRO A 191 -2.62 10.37 8.81
C PRO A 191 -4.06 10.32 9.35
N MET A 192 -4.26 10.64 10.63
CA MET A 192 -5.63 10.71 11.12
C MET A 192 -6.44 11.76 10.36
N THR A 193 -7.71 11.45 10.08
CA THR A 193 -8.64 12.32 9.36
C THR A 193 -8.94 13.60 10.14
N HIS A 194 -9.57 14.57 9.49
CA HIS A 194 -10.29 15.63 10.20
C HIS A 194 -11.33 14.98 11.14
N THR A 195 -11.41 15.51 12.37
CA THR A 195 -12.31 15.04 13.42
C THR A 195 -13.75 15.46 13.14
N ASP A 196 -14.70 14.76 13.75
CA ASP A 196 -16.13 15.08 13.71
C ASP A 196 -16.73 14.98 15.12
N LEU A 197 -16.39 15.96 15.95
CA LEU A 197 -16.84 16.00 17.33
C LEU A 197 -18.37 16.18 17.43
N ALA A 198 -18.99 16.83 16.45
CA ALA A 198 -20.44 16.97 16.38
C ALA A 198 -21.13 15.60 16.24
N LEU A 199 -20.59 14.72 15.38
CA LEU A 199 -21.13 13.37 15.24
C LEU A 199 -21.01 12.60 16.56
N TRP A 200 -19.89 12.74 17.26
CA TRP A 200 -19.70 12.10 18.56
C TRP A 200 -20.79 12.48 19.57
N HIS A 201 -21.13 13.77 19.64
CA HIS A 201 -22.23 14.27 20.49
C HIS A 201 -23.60 13.75 20.03
N GLU A 202 -23.86 13.72 18.71
CA GLU A 202 -25.09 13.15 18.15
C GLU A 202 -25.23 11.65 18.43
N LEU A 203 -24.12 10.93 18.58
CA LEU A 203 -24.05 9.50 18.91
C LEU A 203 -24.00 9.25 20.42
N ASP A 204 -24.62 10.14 21.19
CA ASP A 204 -24.83 10.03 22.63
C ASP A 204 -23.52 9.85 23.42
N GLU A 205 -22.53 10.70 23.11
CA GLU A 205 -21.18 10.65 23.68
C GLU A 205 -20.51 9.27 23.51
N GLY A 206 -20.79 8.62 22.38
CA GLY A 206 -20.27 7.30 22.04
C GLY A 206 -21.06 6.11 22.59
N ARG A 207 -22.13 6.30 23.37
CA ARG A 207 -22.97 5.17 23.81
C ARG A 207 -23.58 4.42 22.63
N THR A 208 -24.02 5.16 21.61
CA THR A 208 -24.54 4.57 20.36
C THR A 208 -23.45 3.84 19.58
N VAL A 209 -22.22 4.38 19.55
CA VAL A 209 -21.06 3.72 18.91
C VAL A 209 -20.84 2.33 19.54
N ARG A 210 -20.84 2.25 20.88
CA ARG A 210 -20.65 0.99 21.60
C ARG A 210 -21.75 -0.02 21.29
N ALA A 211 -23.02 0.40 21.39
CA ALA A 211 -24.17 -0.48 21.12
C ALA A 211 -24.14 -1.05 19.70
N VAL A 212 -23.84 -0.22 18.70
CA VAL A 212 -23.68 -0.67 17.30
C VAL A 212 -22.62 -1.75 17.18
N LEU A 213 -21.46 -1.56 17.82
CA LEU A 213 -20.37 -2.54 17.73
C LEU A 213 -20.70 -3.86 18.44
N GLU A 214 -21.46 -3.80 19.54
CA GLU A 214 -21.96 -4.97 20.27
C GLU A 214 -22.90 -5.85 19.42
N ASP A 215 -23.71 -5.25 18.54
CA ASP A 215 -24.57 -5.99 17.61
C ASP A 215 -23.90 -6.32 16.27
N PHE A 216 -22.91 -5.52 15.85
CA PHE A 216 -22.17 -5.72 14.60
C PHE A 216 -21.24 -6.93 14.66
N TYR A 217 -20.40 -7.03 15.70
CA TYR A 217 -19.36 -8.05 15.74
C TYR A 217 -19.89 -9.50 15.86
N PRO A 218 -20.99 -9.81 16.56
CA PRO A 218 -21.60 -11.13 16.50
C PRO A 218 -21.95 -11.56 15.07
N LYS A 219 -22.44 -10.64 14.22
CA LYS A 219 -22.73 -10.91 12.80
C LYS A 219 -21.44 -11.21 12.03
N VAL A 220 -20.38 -10.44 12.28
CA VAL A 220 -19.06 -10.63 11.66
C VAL A 220 -18.46 -12.00 12.02
N TYR A 221 -18.54 -12.40 13.29
CA TYR A 221 -17.98 -13.67 13.76
C TYR A 221 -18.80 -14.88 13.28
N ALA A 222 -20.10 -14.70 13.06
CA ALA A 222 -20.97 -15.75 12.53
C ALA A 222 -20.85 -15.93 11.00
N ASP A 223 -20.34 -14.94 10.26
CA ASP A 223 -20.18 -15.01 8.81
C ASP A 223 -18.95 -15.83 8.39
N GLU A 224 -19.13 -16.77 7.46
CA GLU A 224 -18.08 -17.69 7.02
C GLU A 224 -16.91 -17.02 6.28
N ARG A 225 -17.13 -15.85 5.67
CA ARG A 225 -16.09 -15.10 4.94
C ARG A 225 -15.27 -14.22 5.88
N LEU A 226 -15.88 -13.71 6.95
CA LEU A 226 -15.23 -12.78 7.88
C LEU A 226 -14.69 -13.45 9.16
N GLY A 227 -15.45 -14.39 9.74
CA GLY A 227 -15.12 -15.07 10.99
C GLY A 227 -13.70 -15.67 11.05
N PRO A 228 -13.15 -16.27 9.97
CA PRO A 228 -11.79 -16.80 9.97
C PRO A 228 -10.68 -15.79 10.35
N PHE A 229 -10.87 -14.49 10.06
CA PHE A 229 -9.88 -13.45 10.41
C PHE A 229 -9.80 -13.15 11.91
N PHE A 230 -10.78 -13.60 12.69
CA PHE A 230 -10.89 -13.32 14.12
C PHE A 230 -10.55 -14.53 15.01
N ARG A 231 -10.01 -15.62 14.44
CA ARG A 231 -9.55 -16.77 15.24
C ARG A 231 -8.51 -16.32 16.28
N GLY A 232 -8.76 -16.65 17.54
CA GLY A 232 -7.90 -16.24 18.66
C GLY A 232 -8.10 -14.81 19.16
N VAL A 233 -9.07 -14.08 18.61
CA VAL A 233 -9.49 -12.74 19.07
C VAL A 233 -10.89 -12.86 19.65
N THR A 234 -11.11 -12.33 20.85
CA THR A 234 -12.44 -12.28 21.46
C THR A 234 -13.29 -11.16 20.84
N ILE A 235 -14.61 -11.35 20.75
CA ILE A 235 -15.56 -10.30 20.32
C ILE A 235 -15.36 -8.99 21.11
N GLU A 236 -15.27 -9.08 22.45
CA GLU A 236 -15.03 -7.92 23.33
C GLU A 236 -13.80 -7.11 22.91
N ARG A 237 -12.66 -7.78 22.71
CA ARG A 237 -11.42 -7.15 22.24
C ARG A 237 -11.60 -6.47 20.88
N ALA A 238 -12.35 -7.06 19.96
CA ALA A 238 -12.59 -6.44 18.66
C ALA A 238 -13.45 -5.17 18.79
N ILE A 239 -14.51 -5.23 19.59
CA ILE A 239 -15.37 -4.08 19.94
C ILE A 239 -14.53 -2.97 20.56
N ASP A 240 -13.76 -3.26 21.60
CA ASP A 240 -12.95 -2.27 22.33
C ASP A 240 -11.93 -1.56 21.42
N LYS A 241 -11.28 -2.32 20.52
CA LYS A 241 -10.32 -1.76 19.58
C LYS A 241 -10.99 -0.84 18.57
N GLN A 242 -12.09 -1.26 17.96
CA GLN A 242 -12.78 -0.42 16.99
C GLN A 242 -13.43 0.80 17.65
N TYR A 243 -14.00 0.65 18.85
CA TYR A 243 -14.59 1.75 19.62
C TYR A 243 -13.53 2.83 19.92
N SER A 244 -12.39 2.43 20.49
CA SER A 244 -11.32 3.36 20.84
C SER A 244 -10.71 4.03 19.60
N PHE A 245 -10.64 3.31 18.48
CA PHE A 245 -10.21 3.86 17.19
C PHE A 245 -11.20 4.92 16.67
N LEU A 246 -12.50 4.63 16.67
CA LEU A 246 -13.54 5.56 16.21
C LEU A 246 -13.63 6.79 17.12
N ARG A 247 -13.46 6.63 18.44
CA ARG A 247 -13.37 7.77 19.36
C ARG A 247 -12.16 8.64 19.04
N LEU A 248 -10.97 8.07 18.82
CA LEU A 248 -9.82 8.84 18.36
C LEU A 248 -10.13 9.57 17.04
N ALA A 249 -10.74 8.89 16.07
CA ALA A 249 -11.03 9.47 14.76
C ALA A 249 -12.07 10.61 14.83
N MET A 250 -13.14 10.45 15.61
CA MET A 250 -14.21 11.44 15.73
C MET A 250 -13.83 12.61 16.65
N THR A 251 -13.11 12.36 17.74
CA THR A 251 -12.83 13.38 18.77
C THR A 251 -11.42 13.95 18.71
N GLY A 252 -10.46 13.22 18.15
CA GLY A 252 -9.03 13.53 18.21
C GLY A 252 -8.35 13.11 19.52
N GLU A 253 -9.09 12.54 20.47
CA GLU A 253 -8.56 12.12 21.76
C GLU A 253 -7.68 10.87 21.63
N LYS A 254 -6.44 10.95 22.10
CA LYS A 254 -5.43 9.88 21.97
C LYS A 254 -5.63 8.74 22.97
N ILE A 255 -6.73 8.01 22.85
CA ILE A 255 -7.07 6.87 23.71
C ILE A 255 -6.85 5.50 23.04
N TYR A 256 -6.64 5.47 21.72
CA TYR A 256 -6.42 4.23 20.98
C TYR A 256 -4.99 3.72 21.18
N PHE A 257 -4.86 2.57 21.83
CA PHE A 257 -3.61 1.83 21.98
C PHE A 257 -3.66 0.56 21.12
N GLY A 258 -3.32 0.68 19.85
CA GLY A 258 -3.27 -0.45 18.92
C GLY A 258 -2.51 -0.10 17.64
N ASP A 259 -2.28 -1.11 16.81
CA ASP A 259 -1.68 -0.91 15.49
C ASP A 259 -2.60 -0.07 14.60
N ARG A 260 -2.02 0.76 13.73
CA ARG A 260 -2.77 1.46 12.69
C ARG A 260 -3.36 0.46 11.69
N PRO A 261 -4.43 0.81 10.94
CA PRO A 261 -5.08 -0.10 10.01
C PRO A 261 -4.13 -0.87 9.09
N ARG A 262 -3.10 -0.21 8.54
CA ARG A 262 -2.05 -0.87 7.73
C ARG A 262 -1.39 -2.05 8.45
N ASN A 263 -0.88 -1.81 9.65
CA ASN A 263 -0.22 -2.84 10.44
C ASN A 263 -1.21 -3.84 11.01
N ALA A 264 -2.37 -3.41 11.49
CA ALA A 264 -3.37 -4.30 12.07
C ALA A 264 -3.86 -5.35 11.06
N HIS A 265 -3.93 -4.99 9.78
CA HIS A 265 -4.41 -5.86 8.71
C HIS A 265 -3.28 -6.39 7.81
N HIS A 266 -2.00 -6.18 8.13
CA HIS A 266 -0.89 -6.38 7.17
C HIS A 266 -0.86 -7.78 6.52
N TRP A 267 -1.26 -8.82 7.26
CA TRP A 267 -1.27 -10.21 6.82
C TRP A 267 -2.59 -10.64 6.14
N MET A 268 -3.67 -9.88 6.31
CA MET A 268 -5.01 -10.25 5.85
C MET A 268 -5.19 -9.89 4.37
N ILE A 269 -5.38 -10.86 3.49
CA ILE A 269 -5.76 -10.56 2.09
C ILE A 269 -7.25 -10.19 2.08
N ILE A 270 -7.52 -8.88 2.13
CA ILE A 270 -8.87 -8.32 2.15
C ILE A 270 -9.11 -7.70 0.78
N THR A 271 -10.00 -8.30 -0.02
CA THR A 271 -10.37 -7.76 -1.33
C THR A 271 -11.33 -6.58 -1.17
N HIS A 272 -11.52 -5.80 -2.24
CA HIS A 272 -12.56 -4.77 -2.28
C HIS A 272 -13.93 -5.36 -1.95
N GLU A 273 -14.28 -6.47 -2.59
CA GLU A 273 -15.54 -7.19 -2.37
C GLU A 273 -15.74 -7.57 -0.89
N LEU A 274 -14.71 -8.12 -0.23
CA LEU A 274 -14.82 -8.52 1.17
C LEU A 274 -14.99 -7.30 2.09
N PHE A 275 -14.26 -6.21 1.80
CA PHE A 275 -14.40 -4.96 2.53
C PHE A 275 -15.81 -4.37 2.36
N ASP A 276 -16.32 -4.34 1.13
CA ASP A 276 -17.66 -3.85 0.79
C ASP A 276 -18.75 -4.68 1.48
N PHE A 277 -18.56 -6.00 1.52
CA PHE A 277 -19.45 -6.88 2.25
C PHE A 277 -19.47 -6.55 3.75
N ARG A 278 -18.30 -6.44 4.39
CA ARG A 278 -18.22 -6.00 5.80
C ARG A 278 -18.84 -4.62 6.01
N GLN A 279 -18.66 -3.70 5.08
CA GLN A 279 -19.27 -2.37 5.13
C GLN A 279 -20.79 -2.42 5.05
N SER A 280 -21.36 -3.27 4.20
CA SER A 280 -22.81 -3.43 4.13
C SER A 280 -23.41 -3.96 5.44
N LEU A 281 -22.73 -4.90 6.13
CA LEU A 281 -23.12 -5.34 7.47
C LEU A 281 -23.07 -4.21 8.51
N MET A 282 -22.04 -3.37 8.46
CA MET A 282 -21.92 -2.21 9.34
C MET A 282 -23.06 -1.22 9.09
N VAL A 283 -23.26 -0.80 7.84
CA VAL A 283 -24.34 0.12 7.44
C VAL A 283 -25.71 -0.43 7.82
N GLN A 284 -25.96 -1.72 7.62
CA GLN A 284 -27.19 -2.36 8.07
C GLN A 284 -27.35 -2.24 9.58
N THR A 285 -26.31 -2.53 10.36
CA THR A 285 -26.35 -2.45 11.82
C THR A 285 -26.57 -1.00 12.28
N LEU A 286 -25.91 -0.02 11.68
CA LEU A 286 -26.14 1.41 11.97
C LEU A 286 -27.61 1.80 11.74
N ARG A 287 -28.26 1.30 10.68
CA ARG A 287 -29.68 1.54 10.41
C ARG A 287 -30.60 0.87 11.45
N GLU A 288 -30.26 -0.34 11.89
CA GLU A 288 -31.00 -1.05 12.94
C GLU A 288 -30.97 -0.28 14.28
N HIS A 289 -29.89 0.46 14.56
CA HIS A 289 -29.79 1.38 15.71
C HIS A 289 -30.41 2.77 15.45
N GLY A 290 -31.09 2.97 14.31
CA GLY A 290 -31.87 4.17 14.03
C GLY A 290 -31.06 5.39 13.60
N LEU A 291 -29.80 5.22 13.18
CA LEU A 291 -29.01 6.34 12.66
C LEU A 291 -29.60 6.83 11.32
N SER A 292 -29.60 8.15 11.14
CA SER A 292 -29.99 8.77 9.88
C SER A 292 -28.93 8.54 8.78
N GLU A 293 -29.32 8.60 7.51
CA GLU A 293 -28.38 8.43 6.39
C GLU A 293 -27.22 9.45 6.42
N ALA A 294 -27.47 10.67 6.93
CA ALA A 294 -26.42 11.67 7.12
C ALA A 294 -25.38 11.25 8.18
N GLN A 295 -25.83 10.66 9.30
CA GLN A 295 -24.94 10.14 10.34
C GLN A 295 -24.17 8.91 9.84
N ILE A 296 -24.84 8.02 9.10
CA ILE A 296 -24.21 6.85 8.47
C ILE A 296 -23.13 7.30 7.50
N GLN A 297 -23.40 8.27 6.62
CA GLN A 297 -22.40 8.78 5.68
C GLN A 297 -21.17 9.36 6.40
N ARG A 298 -21.38 10.11 7.49
CA ARG A 298 -20.29 10.66 8.30
C ARG A 298 -19.49 9.58 9.03
N TRP A 299 -20.14 8.54 9.55
CA TRP A 299 -19.46 7.37 10.13
C TRP A 299 -18.63 6.63 9.08
N THR A 300 -19.25 6.27 7.96
CA THR A 300 -18.63 5.49 6.88
C THR A 300 -17.38 6.18 6.34
N ARG A 301 -17.34 7.53 6.30
CA ARG A 301 -16.13 8.27 5.93
C ARG A 301 -14.91 7.91 6.76
N PHE A 302 -15.05 7.64 8.06
CA PHE A 302 -13.91 7.25 8.91
C PHE A 302 -13.37 5.88 8.53
N GLU A 303 -14.24 4.94 8.16
CA GLU A 303 -13.84 3.58 7.82
C GLU A 303 -13.33 3.48 6.38
N GLU A 304 -14.02 4.11 5.42
CA GLU A 304 -13.63 4.20 4.01
C GLU A 304 -12.29 4.90 3.81
N TYR A 305 -11.98 5.91 4.65
CA TYR A 305 -10.70 6.60 4.60
C TYR A 305 -9.52 5.63 4.67
N PHE A 306 -9.61 4.59 5.51
CA PHE A 306 -8.54 3.60 5.69
C PHE A 306 -8.60 2.43 4.72
N ARG A 307 -9.51 2.43 3.74
CA ARG A 307 -9.57 1.38 2.71
C ARG A 307 -8.20 1.12 2.05
N PRO A 308 -7.40 2.13 1.66
CA PRO A 308 -6.08 1.90 1.06
C PRO A 308 -5.08 1.22 2.01
N ASP A 309 -5.31 1.30 3.33
CA ASP A 309 -4.50 0.66 4.37
C ASP A 309 -4.98 -0.75 4.73
N ILE A 310 -6.09 -1.21 4.16
CA ILE A 310 -6.73 -2.48 4.53
C ILE A 310 -6.82 -3.41 3.32
N VAL A 311 -7.31 -2.87 2.19
CA VAL A 311 -7.63 -3.64 0.99
C VAL A 311 -6.39 -3.91 0.14
N LYS A 312 -6.17 -5.19 -0.19
CA LYS A 312 -4.99 -5.67 -0.91
C LYS A 312 -5.17 -7.07 -1.49
N SER A 313 -4.46 -7.34 -2.58
CA SER A 313 -4.42 -8.65 -3.23
C SER A 313 -3.34 -9.59 -2.68
N THR A 314 -2.39 -9.07 -1.91
CA THR A 314 -1.30 -9.83 -1.27
C THR A 314 -1.02 -9.26 0.12
N SER A 315 -0.42 -10.05 1.00
CA SER A 315 0.01 -9.55 2.32
C SER A 315 1.12 -8.52 2.18
N TRP A 316 1.18 -7.59 3.14
CA TRP A 316 2.24 -6.60 3.25
C TRP A 316 3.15 -6.88 4.44
N PRO A 317 4.42 -6.44 4.38
CA PRO A 317 5.28 -6.37 5.55
C PRO A 317 4.65 -5.50 6.64
N ARG A 318 4.80 -5.92 7.90
CA ARG A 318 4.49 -5.07 9.05
C ARG A 318 5.61 -4.03 9.16
N VAL A 319 5.30 -2.78 9.49
CA VAL A 319 6.30 -1.71 9.60
C VAL A 319 6.29 -1.10 10.99
N GLU A 320 7.41 -1.13 11.71
CA GLU A 320 7.55 -0.47 13.01
C GLU A 320 8.76 0.48 12.98
N GLY A 321 8.56 1.74 13.40
CA GLY A 321 9.64 2.74 13.39
C GLY A 321 10.24 3.03 12.01
N GLY A 322 9.50 2.75 10.93
CA GLY A 322 9.99 2.86 9.55
C GLY A 322 10.78 1.66 9.04
N VAL A 323 10.87 0.58 9.83
CA VAL A 323 11.57 -0.65 9.48
C VAL A 323 10.56 -1.76 9.21
N GLU A 324 10.76 -2.51 8.11
CA GLU A 324 9.96 -3.69 7.84
C GLU A 324 10.31 -4.82 8.82
N ILE A 325 9.29 -5.31 9.51
CA ILE A 325 9.37 -6.50 10.35
C ILE A 325 8.86 -7.69 9.55
N TYR A 326 9.77 -8.60 9.25
CA TYR A 326 9.41 -9.88 8.68
C TYR A 326 8.75 -10.75 9.76
N THR A 327 7.46 -11.04 9.59
CA THR A 327 6.67 -11.81 10.56
C THR A 327 6.33 -13.21 10.05
N GLU A 328 6.80 -13.60 8.87
CA GLU A 328 6.56 -14.95 8.34
C GLU A 328 7.58 -15.96 8.86
N GLY A 329 7.16 -17.21 8.92
CA GLY A 329 8.01 -18.34 9.30
C GLY A 329 8.25 -18.48 10.80
N PHE A 330 9.22 -19.33 11.10
CA PHE A 330 9.60 -19.70 12.45
C PHE A 330 11.01 -19.22 12.76
N GLU A 331 11.23 -18.88 14.01
CA GLU A 331 12.54 -18.60 14.58
C GLU A 331 12.84 -19.62 15.68
N ARG A 332 14.12 -19.91 15.90
CA ARG A 332 14.55 -20.70 17.05
C ARG A 332 15.01 -19.72 18.12
N GLU A 333 14.38 -19.79 19.28
CA GLU A 333 14.69 -18.91 20.41
C GLU A 333 14.93 -19.76 21.66
N THR A 334 15.92 -19.39 22.46
CA THR A 334 16.11 -20.00 23.79
C THR A 334 15.33 -19.21 24.81
N LEU A 335 14.39 -19.86 25.48
CA LEU A 335 13.52 -19.21 26.45
C LEU A 335 14.32 -18.63 27.63
N SER A 336 14.14 -17.35 27.91
CA SER A 336 14.70 -16.71 29.12
C SER A 336 13.89 -17.05 30.38
N ALA A 337 12.60 -17.38 30.23
CA ALA A 337 11.70 -17.80 31.30
C ALA A 337 10.82 -18.98 30.85
N ALA A 338 10.39 -19.82 31.80
CA ALA A 338 9.53 -20.96 31.49
C ALA A 338 8.15 -20.52 30.96
N THR A 339 7.56 -21.31 30.07
CA THR A 339 6.23 -21.09 29.48
C THR A 339 5.52 -22.43 29.18
N LEU A 340 4.33 -22.39 28.60
CA LEU A 340 3.63 -23.58 28.09
C LEU A 340 3.74 -23.65 26.57
N CYS A 341 3.78 -24.87 26.04
CA CYS A 341 3.68 -25.12 24.61
C CYS A 341 2.24 -24.89 24.13
N ASP A 342 2.04 -24.05 23.11
CA ASP A 342 0.70 -23.71 22.59
C ASP A 342 0.02 -24.87 21.84
N HIS A 343 0.74 -25.96 21.56
CA HIS A 343 0.21 -27.09 20.79
C HIS A 343 -0.15 -28.30 21.64
N CYS A 344 0.60 -28.55 22.73
CA CYS A 344 0.36 -29.71 23.59
C CYS A 344 0.10 -29.35 25.06
N GLY A 345 0.24 -28.08 25.44
CA GLY A 345 0.06 -27.60 26.82
C GLY A 345 1.16 -28.03 27.79
N ALA A 346 2.21 -28.73 27.32
CA ALA A 346 3.32 -29.15 28.18
C ALA A 346 4.17 -27.94 28.61
N GLU A 347 4.70 -28.02 29.83
CA GLU A 347 5.66 -27.04 30.35
C GLU A 347 6.97 -27.07 29.55
N VAL A 348 7.48 -25.87 29.24
CA VAL A 348 8.77 -25.66 28.60
C VAL A 348 9.62 -24.81 29.53
N ALA A 349 10.68 -25.40 30.08
CA ALA A 349 11.55 -24.75 31.04
C ALA A 349 12.38 -23.60 30.41
N SER A 350 12.84 -22.67 31.25
CA SER A 350 13.86 -21.69 30.86
C SER A 350 15.14 -22.41 30.39
N GLY A 351 15.82 -21.83 29.39
CA GLY A 351 17.02 -22.40 28.77
C GLY A 351 16.73 -23.45 27.68
N VAL A 352 15.47 -23.78 27.41
CA VAL A 352 15.09 -24.68 26.32
C VAL A 352 14.93 -23.89 25.03
N GLU A 353 15.55 -24.40 23.94
CA GLU A 353 15.31 -23.89 22.59
C GLU A 353 13.92 -24.32 22.11
N VAL A 354 13.13 -23.33 21.69
CA VAL A 354 11.79 -23.53 21.14
C VAL A 354 11.71 -23.07 19.70
N LEU A 355 10.71 -23.59 18.99
CA LEU A 355 10.32 -23.04 17.70
C LEU A 355 9.24 -21.98 17.95
N TYR A 356 9.57 -20.73 17.68
CA TYR A 356 8.71 -19.57 17.86
C TYR A 356 8.10 -19.14 16.54
N HIS A 357 6.78 -19.05 16.47
CA HIS A 357 6.10 -18.53 15.28
C HIS A 357 6.13 -16.99 15.31
N ARG A 358 6.92 -16.37 14.42
CA ARG A 358 7.17 -14.92 14.42
C ARG A 358 5.91 -14.06 14.32
N ARG A 359 4.87 -14.57 13.64
CA ARG A 359 3.52 -13.95 13.57
C ARG A 359 2.65 -14.18 14.80
N LEU A 360 2.40 -15.45 15.15
CA LEU A 360 1.37 -15.81 16.12
C LEU A 360 1.85 -15.65 17.56
N GLY A 361 3.16 -15.49 17.75
CA GLY A 361 3.77 -15.50 19.07
C GLY A 361 3.71 -16.87 19.75
N THR A 362 3.33 -17.91 19.00
CA THR A 362 3.14 -19.24 19.56
C THR A 362 4.46 -19.98 19.72
N VAL A 363 4.59 -20.65 20.85
CA VAL A 363 5.75 -21.42 21.27
C VAL A 363 5.48 -22.90 21.06
N SER A 364 6.30 -23.52 20.21
CA SER A 364 6.35 -24.97 20.02
C SER A 364 7.53 -25.57 20.80
N CYS A 365 7.23 -26.49 21.71
CA CYS A 365 8.26 -27.28 22.39
C CYS A 365 9.05 -28.16 21.38
N PRO A 366 10.24 -28.68 21.76
CA PRO A 366 11.07 -29.49 20.86
C PRO A 366 10.37 -30.70 20.24
N THR A 367 9.36 -31.26 20.92
CA THR A 367 8.57 -32.40 20.43
C THR A 367 7.51 -31.99 19.39
N CYS A 368 6.92 -30.81 19.54
CA CYS A 368 5.90 -30.28 18.63
C CYS A 368 6.52 -29.61 17.40
N ALA A 369 7.69 -28.97 17.56
CA ALA A 369 8.36 -28.19 16.53
C ALA A 369 8.51 -28.90 15.17
N PRO A 370 8.92 -30.19 15.07
CA PRO A 370 9.02 -30.87 13.78
C PRO A 370 7.70 -31.06 13.05
N LYS A 371 6.58 -31.14 13.77
CA LYS A 371 5.24 -31.30 13.18
C LYS A 371 4.63 -29.96 12.73
N VAL A 372 5.09 -28.88 13.34
CA VAL A 372 4.60 -27.52 13.08
C VAL A 372 5.42 -26.84 11.97
N ALA A 373 6.69 -27.21 11.82
CA ALA A 373 7.59 -26.72 10.77
C ALA A 373 7.56 -27.53 9.46
N ALA A 374 6.85 -28.66 9.43
CA ALA A 374 6.62 -29.49 8.23
C ALA A 374 5.37 -29.03 7.49
#